data_AF-A0A4U7DWB9-F1
#
_entry.id   AF-A0A4U7DWB9-F1
#
_cell.length_a   1.000
_cell.length_b   1.000
_cell.length_c   1.000
_cell.angle_alpha   90.00
_cell.angle_beta   90.00
_cell.angle_gamma   90.00
#
_symmetry.space_group_name_H-M   'P 1'
#
loop_
_entity.id
_entity.type
_entity.pdbx_description
1 polymer ?
#
loop_
_entity_poly.entity_id
_entity_poly.type
_entity_poly.pdbx_seq_one_letter_code
_entity_poly.pdbx_strand_id
1 'polypeptide(L)'
;MSPSTPTDDEDMAYRVAALPLEYGETRINQLFTRGYNRYVVDGEDQPEDLVNDVERFGTAAFKEQVRADAAEEPFVDEPGTLAVLATLSAICVKEHPKFEHASPRNIQVLYDIRELYVNNLASLIRAHGDGSLQQDIADVLYSKEPGEDGPHPGRVCTGITEMPEFGDGLYLEIPMAAASRKCLVRAEGESSTGSDDGGEILTRVKDNNLYVPVGDFDSKYRDYAERAFKKLLRVQEDGLSDDQLSWLTTNDSAITERIDRFLETGHHERIWRNWDRGERTIRVLRRALSDAPDDVAQKGEFHTAKELYRAVKAYDAEDEWESSVTDWISSPSSLAKTLADHESHSAVTIDRDGRVNTYRIGRAGTGAEQIEVREIEDLFELPCMANMEERLHEKKPVRKDLYNFARMVMWLPQYQDSSLDEIVADLKDVFSRWPWYDEQETEYQVRYEFSNTIDGDTPLPMNCDNDDLQRYCIGQDQCPYSIWGSLPFPDEMYEQVDEQSVGPAEQF
;
A
#
# COMPACT_ATOMS: atom_id res chain seq x y z
N MET A 1 -1.97 32.89 30.97
CA MET A 1 -2.29 31.45 31.10
C MET A 1 -1.45 30.74 30.06
N SER A 2 -0.71 29.71 30.44
CA SER A 2 0.01 28.88 29.46
C SER A 2 -1.04 28.28 28.50
N PRO A 3 -0.78 28.23 27.19
CA PRO A 3 -1.69 27.57 26.26
C PRO A 3 -1.84 26.11 26.68
N SER A 4 -3.06 25.57 26.70
CA SER A 4 -3.27 24.18 27.07
C SER A 4 -2.52 23.24 26.11
N THR A 5 -2.04 22.12 26.65
CA THR A 5 -1.19 21.14 25.96
C THR A 5 -1.86 19.77 26.01
N PRO A 6 -1.73 18.94 24.97
CA PRO A 6 -2.20 17.56 25.01
C PRO A 6 -1.70 16.79 26.25
N THR A 7 -0.50 17.11 26.74
CA THR A 7 0.07 16.49 27.94
C THR A 7 -0.81 16.65 29.17
N ASP A 8 -1.42 17.83 29.37
CA ASP A 8 -2.15 18.16 30.60
C ASP A 8 -3.66 18.37 30.39
N ASP A 9 -4.11 18.48 29.14
CA ASP A 9 -5.49 18.76 28.74
C ASP A 9 -6.03 17.64 27.85
N GLU A 10 -7.04 16.94 28.35
CA GLU A 10 -7.69 15.80 27.71
C GLU A 10 -8.36 16.20 26.38
N ASP A 11 -9.11 17.31 26.34
CA ASP A 11 -9.79 17.78 25.13
C ASP A 11 -8.77 18.07 24.02
N MET A 12 -7.63 18.65 24.38
CA MET A 12 -6.53 18.89 23.44
C MET A 12 -5.87 17.60 22.96
N ALA A 13 -5.76 16.57 23.81
CA ALA A 13 -5.25 15.27 23.40
C ALA A 13 -6.17 14.61 22.36
N TYR A 14 -7.48 14.65 22.60
CA TYR A 14 -8.47 14.16 21.65
C TYR A 14 -8.44 14.91 20.31
N ARG A 15 -8.35 16.25 20.33
CA ARG A 15 -8.23 17.06 19.11
C ARG A 15 -7.00 16.71 18.30
N VAL A 16 -5.83 16.59 18.94
CA VAL A 16 -4.58 16.27 18.25
C VAL A 16 -4.59 14.84 17.70
N ALA A 17 -5.14 13.87 18.44
CA ALA A 17 -5.28 12.50 17.94
C ALA A 17 -6.29 12.40 16.78
N ALA A 18 -7.40 13.15 16.85
CA ALA A 18 -8.44 13.11 15.84
C ALA A 18 -8.07 13.83 14.55
N LEU A 19 -7.29 14.92 14.65
CA LEU A 19 -6.95 15.82 13.54
C LEU A 19 -5.43 16.10 13.44
N PRO A 20 -4.56 15.08 13.40
CA PRO A 20 -3.12 15.31 13.54
C PRO A 20 -2.51 16.09 12.36
N LEU A 21 -3.20 16.16 11.20
CA LEU A 21 -2.76 16.99 10.07
C LEU A 21 -2.92 18.49 10.33
N GLU A 22 -3.79 18.88 11.26
CA GLU A 22 -4.03 20.28 11.64
C GLU A 22 -3.02 20.78 12.69
N TYR A 23 -2.14 19.90 13.17
CA TYR A 23 -1.21 20.20 14.26
C TYR A 23 0.25 19.93 13.87
N GLY A 24 1.13 20.80 14.35
CA GLY A 24 2.58 20.62 14.22
C GLY A 24 3.12 19.52 15.13
N GLU A 25 4.35 19.08 14.84
CA GLU A 25 5.03 17.96 15.50
C GLU A 25 5.17 18.16 17.02
N THR A 26 5.34 19.40 17.48
CA THR A 26 5.36 19.70 18.92
C THR A 26 4.10 19.25 19.65
N ARG A 27 2.91 19.43 19.05
CA ARG A 27 1.65 19.01 19.65
C ARG A 27 1.47 17.50 19.60
N ILE A 28 1.91 16.88 18.51
CA ILE A 28 1.90 15.42 18.35
C ILE A 28 2.85 14.76 19.37
N ASN A 29 4.05 15.30 19.58
CA ASN A 29 4.98 14.83 20.62
C ASN A 29 4.41 15.00 22.03
N GLN A 30 3.64 16.06 22.28
CA GLN A 30 2.90 16.23 23.55
C GLN A 30 1.82 15.16 23.73
N LEU A 31 1.14 14.75 22.66
CA LEU A 31 0.19 13.62 22.66
C LEU A 31 0.91 12.30 22.97
N PHE A 32 2.06 12.04 22.34
CA PHE A 32 2.85 10.84 22.64
C PHE A 32 3.37 10.85 24.08
N THR A 33 3.83 12.00 24.59
CA THR A 33 4.26 12.15 25.98
C THR A 33 3.12 11.78 26.94
N ARG A 34 1.89 12.22 26.65
CA ARG A 34 0.69 11.82 27.41
C ARG A 34 0.54 10.31 27.43
N GLY A 35 0.65 9.65 26.27
CA GLY A 35 0.56 8.19 26.16
C GLY A 35 1.67 7.46 26.91
N TYR A 36 2.91 7.94 26.83
CA TYR A 36 4.05 7.37 27.53
C TYR A 36 3.97 7.51 29.06
N ASN A 37 3.36 8.58 29.56
CA ASN A 37 3.17 8.78 30.99
C ASN A 37 2.38 7.64 31.67
N ARG A 38 1.59 6.86 30.89
CA ARG A 38 0.94 5.63 31.39
C ARG A 38 1.94 4.59 31.89
N TYR A 39 3.13 4.56 31.30
CA TYR A 39 4.19 3.62 31.58
C TYR A 39 5.27 4.21 32.49
N VAL A 40 4.96 5.27 33.24
CA VAL A 40 5.83 5.85 34.26
C VAL A 40 5.18 5.66 35.62
N VAL A 41 5.76 4.79 36.45
CA VAL A 41 5.25 4.46 37.80
C VAL A 41 6.26 4.93 38.83
N ASP A 42 5.82 5.76 39.77
CA ASP A 42 6.67 6.35 40.82
C ASP A 42 7.93 7.09 40.29
N GLY A 43 7.86 7.60 39.05
CA GLY A 43 8.95 8.30 38.38
C GLY A 43 9.95 7.38 37.67
N GLU A 44 9.66 6.08 37.58
CA GLU A 44 10.46 5.08 36.88
C GLU A 44 9.72 4.57 35.64
N ASP A 45 10.42 4.53 34.50
CA ASP A 45 9.91 3.98 33.25
C ASP A 45 9.64 2.47 33.38
N GLN A 46 8.52 2.01 32.84
CA GLN A 46 8.09 0.61 32.78
C GLN A 46 8.13 0.11 31.33
N PRO A 47 9.32 -0.06 30.73
CA PRO A 47 9.45 -0.39 29.32
C PRO A 47 8.91 -1.79 28.97
N GLU A 48 8.96 -2.73 29.91
CA GLU A 48 8.38 -4.08 29.71
C GLU A 48 6.85 -4.04 29.58
N ASP A 49 6.17 -3.23 30.39
CA ASP A 49 4.72 -3.05 30.31
C ASP A 49 4.30 -2.39 28.99
N LEU A 50 5.09 -1.41 28.53
CA LEU A 50 4.89 -0.79 27.22
C LEU A 50 5.00 -1.82 26.10
N VAL A 51 6.05 -2.63 26.07
CA VAL A 51 6.25 -3.65 25.03
C VAL A 51 5.12 -4.69 25.07
N ASN A 52 4.71 -5.14 26.25
CA ASN A 52 3.59 -6.08 26.39
C ASN A 52 2.28 -5.54 25.79
N ASP A 53 1.99 -4.25 26.00
CA ASP A 53 0.80 -3.62 25.43
C ASP A 53 0.94 -3.37 23.92
N VAL A 54 2.14 -3.02 23.43
CA VAL A 54 2.44 -2.90 21.99
C VAL A 54 2.23 -4.25 21.30
N GLU A 55 2.79 -5.33 21.85
CA GLU A 55 2.60 -6.69 21.35
C GLU A 55 1.13 -7.09 21.34
N ARG A 56 0.39 -6.81 22.43
CA ARG A 56 -1.03 -7.11 22.52
C ARG A 56 -1.85 -6.35 21.47
N PHE A 57 -1.56 -5.07 21.26
CA PHE A 57 -2.23 -4.24 20.26
C PHE A 57 -1.88 -4.69 18.83
N GLY A 58 -0.58 -4.82 18.52
CA GLY A 58 -0.10 -5.22 17.21
C GLY A 58 -0.56 -6.62 16.81
N THR A 59 -0.58 -7.59 17.74
CA THR A 59 -1.10 -8.94 17.45
C THR A 59 -2.62 -8.99 17.35
N ALA A 60 -3.33 -8.12 18.07
CA ALA A 60 -4.78 -7.94 17.93
C ALA A 60 -5.16 -7.44 16.54
N ALA A 61 -4.32 -6.59 15.93
CA ALA A 61 -4.56 -6.05 14.60
C ALA A 61 -4.76 -7.14 13.55
N PHE A 62 -4.12 -8.32 13.63
CA PHE A 62 -4.31 -9.40 12.65
C PHE A 62 -5.71 -10.06 12.65
N LYS A 63 -6.58 -9.74 13.62
CA LYS A 63 -7.89 -10.35 13.79
C LYS A 63 -8.99 -9.38 13.37
N GLU A 64 -9.60 -9.63 12.21
CA GLU A 64 -10.69 -8.82 11.65
C GLU A 64 -11.82 -8.54 12.65
N GLN A 65 -12.29 -9.57 13.38
CA GLN A 65 -13.31 -9.41 14.40
C GLN A 65 -12.91 -8.41 15.48
N VAL A 66 -11.65 -8.46 15.92
CA VAL A 66 -11.13 -7.57 16.96
C VAL A 66 -11.03 -6.13 16.47
N ARG A 67 -10.67 -5.93 15.19
CA ARG A 67 -10.69 -4.61 14.57
C ARG A 67 -12.10 -4.06 14.47
N ALA A 68 -13.08 -4.88 14.11
CA ALA A 68 -14.48 -4.49 14.04
C ALA A 68 -15.05 -4.16 15.43
N ASP A 69 -14.82 -5.01 16.43
CA ASP A 69 -15.30 -4.84 17.80
C ASP A 69 -14.72 -3.56 18.45
N ALA A 70 -13.50 -3.16 18.08
CA ALA A 70 -12.86 -1.95 18.58
C ALA A 70 -13.62 -0.65 18.25
N ALA A 71 -14.53 -0.69 17.27
CA ALA A 71 -15.41 0.44 16.99
C ALA A 71 -16.37 0.68 18.17
N GLU A 72 -16.79 -0.36 18.88
CA GLU A 72 -17.71 -0.27 20.02
C GLU A 72 -16.97 -0.29 21.36
N GLU A 73 -15.98 -1.15 21.51
CA GLU A 73 -15.22 -1.35 22.75
C GLU A 73 -13.74 -1.06 22.52
N PRO A 74 -13.24 0.14 22.89
CA PRO A 74 -11.85 0.49 22.63
C PRO A 74 -10.90 -0.29 23.54
N PHE A 75 -9.74 -0.65 22.99
CA PHE A 75 -8.62 -1.33 23.65
C PHE A 75 -8.02 -0.53 24.80
N VAL A 76 -8.06 0.79 24.68
CA VAL A 76 -7.49 1.74 25.62
C VAL A 76 -8.53 2.80 25.94
N ASP A 77 -8.31 3.53 27.02
CA ASP A 77 -9.19 4.58 27.54
C ASP A 77 -8.74 6.00 27.16
N GLU A 78 -7.59 6.14 26.50
CA GLU A 78 -6.96 7.44 26.25
C GLU A 78 -6.35 7.54 24.85
N PRO A 79 -6.58 8.66 24.12
CA PRO A 79 -6.08 8.83 22.75
C PRO A 79 -4.56 8.89 22.65
N GLY A 80 -3.87 9.37 23.70
CA GLY A 80 -2.40 9.38 23.76
C GLY A 80 -1.82 7.98 23.77
N THR A 81 -2.33 7.10 24.64
CA THR A 81 -1.92 5.68 24.69
C THR A 81 -2.26 4.98 23.38
N LEU A 82 -3.44 5.23 22.80
CA LEU A 82 -3.82 4.67 21.51
C LEU A 82 -2.80 5.03 20.41
N ALA A 83 -2.41 6.30 20.34
CA ALA A 83 -1.45 6.78 19.36
C ALA A 83 -0.08 6.10 19.55
N VAL A 84 0.42 6.00 20.78
CA VAL A 84 1.70 5.32 21.09
C VAL A 84 1.66 3.85 20.69
N LEU A 85 0.64 3.10 21.12
CA LEU A 85 0.57 1.66 20.85
C LEU A 85 0.45 1.36 19.36
N ALA A 86 -0.38 2.12 18.64
CA ALA A 86 -0.59 1.92 17.21
C ALA A 86 0.66 2.27 16.39
N THR A 87 1.33 3.39 16.67
CA THR A 87 2.53 3.79 15.93
C THR A 87 3.72 2.88 16.24
N LEU A 88 3.95 2.52 17.51
CA LEU A 88 5.02 1.57 17.87
C LEU A 88 4.77 0.19 17.27
N SER A 89 3.52 -0.31 17.26
CA SER A 89 3.19 -1.58 16.59
C SER A 89 3.50 -1.51 15.08
N ALA A 90 3.17 -0.40 14.42
CA ALA A 90 3.47 -0.22 13.01
C ALA A 90 4.98 -0.13 12.74
N ILE A 91 5.75 0.46 13.64
CA ILE A 91 7.22 0.49 13.58
C ILE A 91 7.80 -0.93 13.71
N CYS A 92 7.36 -1.73 14.70
CA CYS A 92 7.78 -3.13 14.83
C CYS A 92 7.52 -3.92 13.53
N VAL A 93 6.37 -3.70 12.89
CA VAL A 93 6.09 -4.28 11.58
C VAL A 93 7.08 -3.77 10.53
N LYS A 94 7.25 -2.45 10.36
CA LYS A 94 8.14 -1.89 9.31
C LYS A 94 9.60 -2.34 9.43
N GLU A 95 10.07 -2.59 10.65
CA GLU A 95 11.43 -3.05 10.95
C GLU A 95 11.61 -4.57 10.86
N HIS A 96 10.53 -5.33 10.67
CA HIS A 96 10.63 -6.77 10.49
C HIS A 96 11.52 -7.12 9.28
N PRO A 97 12.49 -8.06 9.40
CA PRO A 97 13.45 -8.36 8.32
C PRO A 97 12.78 -8.73 6.98
N LYS A 98 11.62 -9.40 7.02
CA LYS A 98 10.87 -9.74 5.80
C LYS A 98 10.45 -8.52 4.97
N PHE A 99 10.30 -7.36 5.60
CA PHE A 99 9.81 -6.13 4.97
C PHE A 99 10.92 -5.11 4.70
N GLU A 100 12.19 -5.46 4.91
CA GLU A 100 13.34 -4.56 4.72
C GLU A 100 13.27 -3.82 3.37
N HIS A 101 12.85 -4.53 2.32
CA HIS A 101 12.75 -4.04 0.94
C HIS A 101 11.32 -3.89 0.41
N ALA A 102 10.31 -4.11 1.25
CA ALA A 102 8.92 -4.03 0.83
C ALA A 102 8.41 -2.59 0.90
N SER A 103 7.61 -2.17 -0.09
CA SER A 103 6.86 -0.91 0.03
C SER A 103 5.77 -1.06 1.10
N PRO A 104 5.63 -0.11 2.04
CA PRO A 104 4.59 -0.13 3.07
C PRO A 104 3.17 -0.30 2.53
N ARG A 105 2.88 0.19 1.31
CA ARG A 105 1.54 0.07 0.72
C ARG A 105 1.13 -1.38 0.42
N ASN A 106 2.10 -2.29 0.32
CA ASN A 106 1.87 -3.71 0.06
C ASN A 106 1.78 -4.54 1.34
N ILE A 107 2.13 -3.99 2.51
CA ILE A 107 2.13 -4.70 3.78
C ILE A 107 0.74 -4.61 4.41
N GLN A 108 -0.05 -5.69 4.32
CA GLN A 108 -1.43 -5.73 4.83
C GLN A 108 -1.49 -5.43 6.34
N VAL A 109 -0.50 -5.88 7.10
CA VAL A 109 -0.45 -5.69 8.56
C VAL A 109 -0.47 -4.20 8.96
N LEU A 110 0.15 -3.31 8.17
CA LEU A 110 0.11 -1.88 8.44
C LEU A 110 -1.30 -1.30 8.27
N TYR A 111 -2.07 -1.82 7.32
CA TYR A 111 -3.47 -1.45 7.12
C TYR A 111 -4.35 -1.97 8.25
N ASP A 112 -4.10 -3.19 8.70
CA ASP A 112 -4.80 -3.81 9.83
C ASP A 112 -4.59 -3.02 11.14
N ILE A 113 -3.34 -2.58 11.41
CA ILE A 113 -3.02 -1.72 12.58
C ILE A 113 -3.73 -0.37 12.46
N ARG A 114 -3.70 0.23 11.27
CA ARG A 114 -4.35 1.51 11.00
C ARG A 114 -5.87 1.42 11.15
N GLU A 115 -6.49 0.37 10.64
CA GLU A 115 -7.93 0.12 10.82
C GLU A 115 -8.27 -0.03 12.31
N LEU A 116 -7.47 -0.80 13.06
CA LEU A 116 -7.65 -0.95 14.50
C LEU A 116 -7.54 0.41 15.22
N TYR A 117 -6.56 1.22 14.87
CA TYR A 117 -6.40 2.58 15.40
C TYR A 117 -7.63 3.45 15.12
N VAL A 118 -8.10 3.50 13.87
CA VAL A 118 -9.24 4.34 13.47
C VAL A 118 -10.52 3.92 14.19
N ASN A 119 -10.77 2.62 14.31
CA ASN A 119 -11.96 2.12 15.01
C ASN A 119 -11.93 2.42 16.51
N ASN A 120 -10.78 2.22 17.16
CA ASN A 120 -10.58 2.60 18.56
C ASN A 120 -10.79 4.10 18.78
N LEU A 121 -10.19 4.94 17.93
CA LEU A 121 -10.30 6.39 18.04
C LEU A 121 -11.74 6.86 17.86
N ALA A 122 -12.46 6.29 16.89
CA ALA A 122 -13.88 6.57 16.71
C ALA A 122 -14.71 6.23 17.96
N SER A 123 -14.43 5.10 18.62
CA SER A 123 -15.07 4.76 19.89
C SER A 123 -14.76 5.76 21.00
N LEU A 124 -13.49 6.09 21.18
CA LEU A 124 -13.02 7.08 22.16
C LEU A 124 -13.68 8.45 21.95
N ILE A 125 -13.75 8.93 20.71
CA ILE A 125 -14.40 10.21 20.35
C ILE A 125 -15.89 10.19 20.71
N ARG A 126 -16.59 9.08 20.46
CA ARG A 126 -18.01 8.93 20.82
C ARG A 126 -18.22 8.94 22.34
N ALA A 127 -17.29 8.35 23.10
CA ALA A 127 -17.37 8.33 24.56
C ALA A 127 -16.99 9.67 25.21
N HIS A 128 -16.12 10.46 24.57
CA HIS A 128 -15.50 11.64 25.17
C HIS A 128 -16.46 12.82 25.41
N GLY A 129 -17.42 13.12 24.53
CA GLY A 129 -18.38 14.17 24.88
C GLY A 129 -19.20 14.88 23.80
N ASP A 130 -19.59 16.09 24.20
CA ASP A 130 -20.75 16.94 23.87
C ASP A 130 -21.00 17.35 22.40
N GLY A 131 -20.28 16.75 21.46
CA GLY A 131 -20.36 17.11 20.04
C GLY A 131 -19.34 18.15 19.60
N SER A 132 -18.64 18.84 20.51
CA SER A 132 -17.71 19.91 20.15
C SER A 132 -16.52 19.42 19.31
N LEU A 133 -15.94 18.27 19.65
CA LEU A 133 -14.89 17.63 18.86
C LEU A 133 -15.39 17.22 17.47
N GLN A 134 -16.60 16.67 17.39
CA GLN A 134 -17.22 16.30 16.13
C GLN A 134 -17.49 17.55 15.26
N GLN A 135 -17.79 18.70 15.86
CA GLN A 135 -17.86 19.98 15.14
C GLN A 135 -16.50 20.41 14.61
N ASP A 136 -15.43 20.28 15.39
CA ASP A 136 -14.08 20.58 14.90
C ASP A 136 -13.66 19.66 13.74
N ILE A 137 -13.98 18.37 13.84
CA ILE A 137 -13.75 17.41 12.75
C ILE A 137 -14.57 17.81 11.52
N ALA A 138 -15.85 18.16 11.70
CA ALA A 138 -16.71 18.61 10.61
C ALA A 138 -16.19 19.92 9.96
N ASP A 139 -15.60 20.82 10.74
CA ASP A 139 -14.96 22.03 10.22
C ASP A 139 -13.82 21.69 9.26
N VAL A 140 -13.02 20.66 9.55
CA VAL A 140 -11.96 20.18 8.64
C VAL A 140 -12.56 19.48 7.41
N LEU A 141 -13.51 18.57 7.61
CA LEU A 141 -14.04 17.74 6.53
C LEU A 141 -14.91 18.53 5.53
N TYR A 142 -15.70 19.49 6.00
CA TYR A 142 -16.71 20.18 5.19
C TYR A 142 -16.35 21.62 4.84
N SER A 143 -15.25 22.17 5.37
CA SER A 143 -14.80 23.52 5.02
C SER A 143 -14.62 23.71 3.51
N LYS A 144 -14.96 24.92 3.08
CA LYS A 144 -14.61 25.47 1.78
C LYS A 144 -13.10 25.67 1.71
N GLU A 145 -12.54 25.53 0.51
CA GLU A 145 -11.21 26.04 0.26
C GLU A 145 -11.18 27.55 0.54
N PRO A 146 -10.09 28.08 1.14
CA PRO A 146 -9.96 29.52 1.40
C PRO A 146 -10.13 30.32 0.11
N GLY A 147 -10.97 31.36 0.14
CA GLY A 147 -11.13 32.29 -0.97
C GLY A 147 -10.05 33.39 -0.96
N GLU A 148 -10.18 34.39 -1.84
CA GLU A 148 -9.28 35.56 -1.86
C GLU A 148 -9.25 36.31 -0.51
N ASP A 149 -10.38 36.30 0.21
CA ASP A 149 -10.52 36.92 1.53
C ASP A 149 -10.08 36.00 2.70
N GLY A 150 -9.54 34.81 2.40
CA GLY A 150 -9.10 33.83 3.40
C GLY A 150 -10.17 32.78 3.76
N PRO A 151 -9.97 32.04 4.87
CA PRO A 151 -10.90 31.00 5.31
C PRO A 151 -12.24 31.58 5.77
N HIS A 152 -13.30 30.77 5.71
CA HIS A 152 -14.63 31.21 6.15
C HIS A 152 -14.61 31.69 7.60
N PRO A 153 -15.13 32.90 7.89
CA PRO A 153 -15.17 33.40 9.27
C PRO A 153 -16.30 32.73 10.04
N GLY A 154 -15.96 31.82 10.96
CA GLY A 154 -16.91 31.15 11.86
C GLY A 154 -16.83 29.63 11.80
N ARG A 155 -17.74 28.96 12.53
CA ARG A 155 -17.90 27.50 12.52
C ARG A 155 -18.54 27.03 11.21
N VAL A 156 -18.06 25.94 10.65
CA VAL A 156 -18.72 25.25 9.53
C VAL A 156 -19.88 24.41 10.04
N CYS A 157 -19.69 23.71 11.16
CA CYS A 157 -20.73 22.93 11.81
C CYS A 157 -21.24 23.63 13.08
N THR A 158 -22.53 23.91 13.16
CA THR A 158 -23.17 24.56 14.31
C THR A 158 -23.80 23.58 15.28
N GLY A 159 -23.96 22.31 14.91
CA GLY A 159 -24.47 21.28 15.81
C GLY A 159 -24.65 19.91 15.14
N ILE A 160 -24.95 18.92 15.97
CA ILE A 160 -25.37 17.58 15.56
C ILE A 160 -26.74 17.33 16.17
N THR A 161 -27.76 17.08 15.36
CA THR A 161 -29.15 17.08 15.83
C THR A 161 -30.00 16.05 15.09
N GLU A 162 -31.05 15.57 15.75
CA GLU A 162 -32.09 14.76 15.12
C GLU A 162 -33.03 15.66 14.33
N MET A 163 -33.45 15.19 13.16
CA MET A 163 -34.43 15.88 12.31
C MET A 163 -35.57 14.92 11.99
N PRO A 164 -36.60 14.79 12.85
CA PRO A 164 -37.67 13.80 12.69
C PRO A 164 -38.42 13.89 11.35
N GLU A 165 -38.45 15.08 10.76
CA GLU A 165 -39.04 15.34 9.43
C GLU A 165 -38.21 14.82 8.26
N PHE A 166 -36.93 14.50 8.48
CA PHE A 166 -36.03 13.88 7.50
C PHE A 166 -35.88 12.36 7.72
N GLY A 167 -36.63 11.80 8.67
CA GLY A 167 -36.57 10.39 9.06
C GLY A 167 -35.77 10.17 10.34
N ASP A 168 -35.50 8.90 10.63
CA ASP A 168 -34.71 8.50 11.80
C ASP A 168 -33.21 8.73 11.51
N GLY A 169 -32.51 9.41 12.41
CA GLY A 169 -31.06 9.61 12.33
C GLY A 169 -30.58 11.00 12.76
N LEU A 170 -29.27 11.10 12.95
CA LEU A 170 -28.58 12.35 13.28
C LEU A 170 -28.05 13.04 12.03
N TYR A 171 -28.08 14.37 12.05
CA TYR A 171 -27.59 15.23 10.99
C TYR A 171 -26.63 16.28 11.55
N LEU A 172 -25.55 16.54 10.81
CA LEU A 172 -24.74 17.75 11.00
C LEU A 172 -25.52 18.96 10.50
N GLU A 173 -25.61 19.98 11.33
CA GLU A 173 -26.17 21.28 10.96
C GLU A 173 -25.04 22.19 10.46
N ILE A 174 -25.10 22.57 9.18
CA ILE A 174 -24.10 23.41 8.51
C ILE A 174 -24.80 24.66 7.96
N PRO A 175 -24.49 25.87 8.45
CA PRO A 175 -25.05 27.10 7.90
C PRO A 175 -24.79 27.22 6.40
N MET A 176 -25.78 27.64 5.62
CA MET A 176 -25.61 27.81 4.17
C MET A 176 -24.46 28.77 3.82
N ALA A 177 -24.14 29.73 4.70
CA ALA A 177 -22.99 30.61 4.55
C ALA A 177 -21.65 29.85 4.58
N ALA A 178 -21.56 28.78 5.37
CA ALA A 178 -20.38 27.93 5.50
C ALA A 178 -20.39 26.72 4.55
N ALA A 179 -21.55 26.32 4.03
CA ALA A 179 -21.76 25.13 3.22
C ALA A 179 -20.90 25.07 1.94
N SER A 180 -20.10 24.01 1.78
CA SER A 180 -19.30 23.73 0.59
C SER A 180 -19.94 22.64 -0.28
N ARG A 181 -19.38 22.39 -1.48
CA ARG A 181 -19.79 21.24 -2.31
C ARG A 181 -19.63 19.90 -1.59
N LYS A 182 -18.71 19.81 -0.63
CA LYS A 182 -18.48 18.60 0.18
C LYS A 182 -19.68 18.23 1.06
N CYS A 183 -20.62 19.15 1.26
CA CYS A 183 -21.86 18.91 2.03
C CYS A 183 -22.94 18.21 1.19
N LEU A 184 -22.76 18.06 -0.13
CA LEU A 184 -23.74 17.39 -0.99
C LEU A 184 -23.52 15.87 -0.93
N VAL A 185 -24.47 15.17 -0.30
CA VAL A 185 -24.46 13.73 -0.12
C VAL A 185 -25.56 13.13 -0.98
N ARG A 186 -25.25 12.02 -1.64
CA ARG A 186 -26.19 11.26 -2.45
C ARG A 186 -26.24 9.81 -1.98
N ALA A 187 -27.38 9.17 -2.13
CA ALA A 187 -27.51 7.72 -1.95
C ALA A 187 -26.67 7.02 -3.02
N GLU A 188 -25.92 6.00 -2.61
CA GLU A 188 -25.21 5.15 -3.56
C GLU A 188 -26.23 4.43 -4.46
N GLY A 189 -26.10 4.62 -5.78
CA GLY A 189 -26.80 3.86 -6.80
C GLY A 189 -25.86 2.84 -7.44
N GLU A 190 -26.40 1.68 -7.82
CA GLU A 190 -25.68 0.62 -8.54
C GLU A 190 -24.91 1.19 -9.74
N SER A 191 -23.58 1.09 -9.68
CA SER A 191 -22.60 1.27 -10.78
C SER A 191 -22.95 2.28 -11.87
N SER A 192 -22.31 3.45 -11.84
CA SER A 192 -22.13 4.26 -13.04
C SER A 192 -20.68 4.74 -13.13
N THR A 193 -19.87 3.93 -13.80
CA THR A 193 -18.70 4.40 -14.53
C THR A 193 -19.16 5.49 -15.51
N GLY A 194 -18.89 6.75 -15.19
CA GLY A 194 -19.15 7.90 -16.06
C GLY A 194 -20.06 8.94 -15.43
N SER A 195 -19.45 10.08 -15.07
CA SER A 195 -19.92 11.47 -14.90
C SER A 195 -21.41 11.87 -14.69
N ASP A 196 -22.37 10.96 -14.48
CA ASP A 196 -23.76 11.29 -14.18
C ASP A 196 -24.12 10.95 -12.73
N ASP A 197 -24.36 12.03 -12.00
CA ASP A 197 -24.58 12.21 -10.57
C ASP A 197 -26.03 11.81 -10.19
N GLY A 198 -26.41 10.54 -10.45
CA GLY A 198 -27.79 10.06 -10.51
C GLY A 198 -28.46 9.63 -9.20
N GLY A 199 -27.74 9.59 -8.07
CA GLY A 199 -28.28 9.16 -6.77
C GLY A 199 -29.20 10.20 -6.12
N GLU A 200 -30.19 9.73 -5.32
CA GLU A 200 -31.07 10.61 -4.52
C GLU A 200 -30.22 11.49 -3.59
N ILE A 201 -30.46 12.80 -3.58
CA ILE A 201 -29.77 13.72 -2.67
C ILE A 201 -30.27 13.47 -1.24
N LEU A 202 -29.35 13.08 -0.35
CA LEU A 202 -29.62 12.84 1.05
C LEU A 202 -29.46 14.10 1.91
N THR A 203 -28.65 15.07 1.47
CA THR A 203 -28.54 16.37 2.15
C THR A 203 -29.86 17.13 2.07
N ARG A 204 -30.34 17.62 3.21
CA ARG A 204 -31.60 18.40 3.31
C ARG A 204 -31.33 19.87 3.63
N VAL A 205 -32.29 20.73 3.33
CA VAL A 205 -32.18 22.19 3.54
C VAL A 205 -33.33 22.64 4.43
N LYS A 206 -33.03 23.38 5.50
CA LYS A 206 -34.04 24.03 6.34
C LYS A 206 -33.43 25.18 7.15
N ASP A 207 -34.22 26.23 7.40
CA ASP A 207 -33.86 27.35 8.28
C ASP A 207 -32.49 27.99 7.97
N ASN A 208 -32.14 28.09 6.69
CA ASN A 208 -30.83 28.54 6.18
C ASN A 208 -29.63 27.67 6.56
N ASN A 209 -29.87 26.40 6.89
CA ASN A 209 -28.88 25.37 7.15
C ASN A 209 -29.02 24.20 6.16
N LEU A 210 -27.89 23.56 5.88
CA LEU A 210 -27.82 22.22 5.32
C LEU A 210 -27.77 21.21 6.46
N TYR A 211 -28.51 20.12 6.31
CA TYR A 211 -28.51 18.98 7.21
C TYR A 211 -27.87 17.81 6.47
N VAL A 212 -26.64 17.46 6.87
CA VAL A 212 -25.83 16.40 6.28
C VAL A 212 -25.95 15.14 7.13
N PRO A 213 -26.30 13.96 6.58
CA PRO A 213 -26.40 12.73 7.36
C PRO A 213 -25.07 12.39 8.06
N VAL A 214 -25.13 11.99 9.34
CA VAL A 214 -23.91 11.59 10.10
C VAL A 214 -23.19 10.40 9.46
N GLY A 215 -23.88 9.52 8.72
CA GLY A 215 -23.21 8.43 7.99
C GLY A 215 -22.17 8.92 6.97
N ASP A 216 -22.39 10.07 6.32
CA ASP A 216 -21.38 10.67 5.42
C ASP A 216 -20.20 11.26 6.21
N PHE A 217 -20.46 11.82 7.40
CA PHE A 217 -19.42 12.29 8.30
C PHE A 217 -18.53 11.14 8.76
N ASP A 218 -19.11 10.03 9.20
CA ASP A 218 -18.38 8.86 9.67
C ASP A 218 -17.50 8.27 8.56
N SER A 219 -18.02 8.17 7.33
CA SER A 219 -17.27 7.70 6.17
C SER A 219 -16.09 8.64 5.83
N LYS A 220 -16.35 9.94 5.72
CA LYS A 220 -15.29 10.93 5.42
C LYS A 220 -14.25 11.02 6.52
N TYR A 221 -14.67 10.88 7.77
CA TYR A 221 -13.76 10.88 8.90
C TYR A 221 -12.86 9.65 8.88
N ARG A 222 -13.39 8.46 8.57
CA ARG A 222 -12.59 7.24 8.41
C ARG A 222 -11.50 7.44 7.34
N ASP A 223 -11.86 7.93 6.16
CA ASP A 223 -10.91 8.21 5.07
C ASP A 223 -9.86 9.27 5.45
N TYR A 224 -10.26 10.27 6.24
CA TYR A 224 -9.33 11.25 6.79
C TYR A 224 -8.38 10.59 7.79
N ALA A 225 -8.90 9.87 8.78
CA ALA A 225 -8.13 9.29 9.88
C ALA A 225 -7.11 8.26 9.37
N GLU A 226 -7.47 7.46 8.37
CA GLU A 226 -6.56 6.54 7.69
C GLU A 226 -5.36 7.26 7.05
N ARG A 227 -5.58 8.40 6.39
CA ARG A 227 -4.49 9.19 5.81
C ARG A 227 -3.69 9.91 6.90
N ALA A 228 -4.39 10.43 7.90
CA ALA A 228 -3.83 11.20 9.00
C ALA A 228 -2.92 10.37 9.91
N PHE A 229 -3.19 9.06 10.05
CA PHE A 229 -2.35 8.13 10.80
C PHE A 229 -0.88 8.13 10.33
N LYS A 230 -0.63 8.32 9.02
CA LYS A 230 0.73 8.42 8.48
C LYS A 230 1.53 9.56 9.11
N LYS A 231 0.89 10.69 9.45
CA LYS A 231 1.58 11.82 10.11
C LYS A 231 1.98 11.46 11.54
N LEU A 232 1.13 10.75 12.28
CA LEU A 232 1.47 10.26 13.63
C LEU A 232 2.63 9.28 13.57
N LEU A 233 2.55 8.29 12.68
CA LEU A 233 3.61 7.30 12.49
C LEU A 233 4.95 7.97 12.19
N ARG A 234 4.99 8.90 11.24
CA ARG A 234 6.22 9.62 10.89
C ARG A 234 6.81 10.39 12.06
N VAL A 235 5.99 11.12 12.82
CA VAL A 235 6.48 11.89 13.98
C VAL A 235 7.02 10.97 15.06
N GLN A 236 6.41 9.80 15.24
CA GLN A 236 6.91 8.78 16.15
C GLN A 236 8.26 8.21 15.68
N GLU A 237 8.37 7.85 14.40
CA GLU A 237 9.61 7.35 13.79
C GLU A 237 10.75 8.36 13.93
N ASP A 238 10.50 9.62 13.55
CA ASP A 238 11.47 10.72 13.63
C ASP A 238 11.84 11.06 15.10
N GLY A 239 11.00 10.68 16.07
CA GLY A 239 11.18 10.94 17.49
C GLY A 239 11.95 9.87 18.27
N LEU A 240 12.07 8.65 17.73
CA LEU A 240 12.81 7.55 18.36
C LEU A 240 14.30 7.64 18.02
N SER A 241 15.17 7.43 19.00
CA SER A 241 16.59 7.21 18.73
C SER A 241 16.86 5.80 18.18
N ASP A 242 17.98 5.62 17.48
CA ASP A 242 18.42 4.29 17.00
C ASP A 242 18.48 3.25 18.13
N ASP A 243 18.92 3.67 19.34
CA ASP A 243 18.97 2.81 20.52
C ASP A 243 17.57 2.39 20.98
N GLN A 244 16.60 3.32 20.96
CA GLN A 244 15.20 3.02 21.32
C GLN A 244 14.53 2.13 20.29
N LEU A 245 14.76 2.39 19.00
CA LEU A 245 14.25 1.57 17.90
C LEU A 245 14.80 0.14 17.99
N SER A 246 16.13 0.01 18.14
CA SER A 246 16.80 -1.28 18.30
C SER A 246 16.32 -2.03 19.55
N TRP A 247 16.15 -1.32 20.67
CA TRP A 247 15.61 -1.92 21.88
C TRP A 247 14.17 -2.42 21.64
N LEU A 248 13.29 -1.61 21.05
CA LEU A 248 11.91 -1.98 20.77
C LEU A 248 11.84 -3.22 19.87
N THR A 249 12.55 -3.22 18.74
CA THR A 249 12.49 -4.32 17.76
C THR A 249 13.19 -5.59 18.25
N THR A 250 14.15 -5.48 19.16
CA THR A 250 14.78 -6.64 19.82
C THR A 250 13.87 -7.26 20.88
N ASN A 251 13.01 -6.45 21.52
CA ASN A 251 12.14 -6.91 22.60
C ASN A 251 10.71 -7.21 22.14
N ASP A 252 10.28 -6.75 20.95
CA ASP A 252 9.09 -7.27 20.28
C ASP A 252 9.34 -8.70 19.82
N SER A 253 8.62 -9.62 20.42
CA SER A 253 8.61 -11.04 20.07
C SER A 253 7.29 -11.44 19.42
N ALA A 254 6.16 -10.94 19.92
CA ALA A 254 4.86 -11.46 19.55
C ALA A 254 4.41 -11.03 18.14
N ILE A 255 4.69 -9.79 17.72
CA ILE A 255 4.34 -9.31 16.37
C ILE A 255 5.22 -10.04 15.35
N THR A 256 6.53 -10.09 15.59
CA THR A 256 7.52 -10.82 14.79
C THR A 256 7.15 -12.31 14.65
N GLU A 257 6.96 -13.03 15.75
CA GLU A 257 6.53 -14.44 15.71
C GLU A 257 5.22 -14.65 14.96
N ARG A 258 4.30 -13.68 15.01
CA ARG A 258 3.02 -13.79 14.32
C ARG A 258 3.19 -13.63 12.80
N ILE A 259 4.04 -12.70 12.36
CA ILE A 259 4.39 -12.50 10.95
C ILE A 259 5.09 -13.75 10.43
N ASP A 260 6.13 -14.22 11.12
CA ASP A 260 6.89 -15.41 10.74
C ASP A 260 6.01 -16.64 10.64
N ARG A 261 5.13 -16.86 11.63
CA ARG A 261 4.18 -17.98 11.57
C ARG A 261 3.28 -17.93 10.35
N PHE A 262 2.78 -16.75 9.95
CA PHE A 262 1.95 -16.65 8.75
C PHE A 262 2.76 -16.90 7.47
N LEU A 263 4.02 -16.49 7.43
CA LEU A 263 4.92 -16.80 6.32
C LEU A 263 5.19 -18.31 6.24
N GLU A 264 5.55 -18.94 7.36
CA GLU A 264 5.83 -20.38 7.47
C GLU A 264 4.63 -21.25 7.13
N THR A 265 3.42 -20.81 7.49
CA THR A 265 2.17 -21.54 7.24
C THR A 265 1.53 -21.21 5.88
N GLY A 266 2.16 -20.34 5.08
CA GLY A 266 1.69 -19.98 3.73
C GLY A 266 0.47 -19.06 3.70
N HIS A 267 0.15 -18.40 4.82
CA HIS A 267 -0.93 -17.41 4.95
C HIS A 267 -0.51 -16.02 4.49
N HIS A 268 0.05 -15.94 3.28
CA HIS A 268 0.59 -14.71 2.73
C HIS A 268 -0.48 -13.63 2.50
N GLU A 269 -1.75 -14.00 2.30
CA GLU A 269 -2.88 -13.06 2.22
C GLU A 269 -3.05 -12.23 3.49
N ARG A 270 -2.57 -12.73 4.64
CA ARG A 270 -2.60 -12.00 5.92
C ARG A 270 -1.47 -10.98 6.03
N ILE A 271 -0.45 -11.10 5.19
CA ILE A 271 0.78 -10.32 5.26
C ILE A 271 0.86 -9.30 4.13
N TRP A 272 0.37 -9.67 2.95
CA TRP A 272 0.56 -8.94 1.72
C TRP A 272 -0.78 -8.56 1.11
N ARG A 273 -0.98 -7.27 0.87
CA ARG A 273 -2.22 -6.71 0.31
C ARG A 273 -2.40 -7.05 -1.18
N ASN A 274 -1.30 -7.17 -1.89
CA ASN A 274 -1.23 -7.53 -3.30
C ASN A 274 -1.06 -9.04 -3.52
N TRP A 275 -1.27 -9.86 -2.49
CA TRP A 275 -1.13 -11.29 -2.63
C TRP A 275 -2.43 -11.92 -3.09
N ASP A 276 -2.42 -12.41 -4.32
CA ASP A 276 -3.49 -13.22 -4.89
C ASP A 276 -3.00 -14.65 -5.12
N ARG A 277 -3.69 -15.60 -4.47
CA ARG A 277 -3.38 -17.03 -4.58
C ARG A 277 -3.60 -17.57 -6.00
N GLY A 278 -4.64 -17.10 -6.66
CA GLY A 278 -4.96 -17.48 -8.02
C GLY A 278 -3.83 -17.05 -8.93
N GLU A 279 -3.36 -15.84 -8.76
CA GLU A 279 -2.33 -15.25 -9.58
C GLU A 279 -1.00 -15.99 -9.48
N ARG A 280 -0.55 -16.31 -8.26
CA ARG A 280 0.63 -17.15 -8.06
C ARG A 280 0.48 -18.53 -8.69
N THR A 281 -0.71 -19.12 -8.58
CA THR A 281 -1.00 -20.42 -9.18
C THR A 281 -0.92 -20.33 -10.71
N ILE A 282 -1.51 -19.30 -11.31
CA ILE A 282 -1.46 -19.06 -12.75
C ILE A 282 -0.04 -18.79 -13.23
N ARG A 283 0.76 -18.04 -12.47
CA ARG A 283 2.17 -17.80 -12.77
C ARG A 283 2.99 -19.09 -12.82
N VAL A 284 2.88 -19.94 -11.81
CA VAL A 284 3.57 -21.24 -11.76
C VAL A 284 3.09 -22.14 -12.91
N LEU A 285 1.79 -22.16 -13.20
CA LEU A 285 1.25 -22.90 -14.35
C LEU A 285 1.81 -22.38 -15.68
N ARG A 286 1.99 -21.08 -15.83
CA ARG A 286 2.59 -20.49 -17.04
C ARG A 286 4.06 -20.86 -17.18
N ARG A 287 4.85 -20.83 -16.10
CA ARG A 287 6.26 -21.25 -16.10
C ARG A 287 6.38 -22.73 -16.42
N ALA A 288 5.60 -23.57 -15.72
CA ALA A 288 5.54 -25.01 -16.00
C ALA A 288 5.14 -25.34 -17.45
N LEU A 289 4.27 -24.54 -18.08
CA LEU A 289 3.91 -24.70 -19.49
C LEU A 289 4.95 -24.16 -20.48
N SER A 290 5.75 -23.16 -20.08
CA SER A 290 6.88 -22.70 -20.89
C SER A 290 8.02 -23.72 -20.91
N ASP A 291 8.24 -24.41 -19.79
CA ASP A 291 9.34 -25.37 -19.61
C ASP A 291 8.96 -26.78 -20.05
N ALA A 292 7.66 -27.05 -20.19
CA ALA A 292 7.17 -28.33 -20.67
C ALA A 292 7.54 -28.54 -22.15
N PRO A 293 7.94 -29.76 -22.53
CA PRO A 293 8.10 -30.12 -23.93
C PRO A 293 6.81 -29.89 -24.73
N ASP A 294 6.95 -29.44 -25.99
CA ASP A 294 5.85 -29.10 -26.89
C ASP A 294 4.80 -30.22 -27.06
N ASP A 295 5.15 -31.48 -26.78
CA ASP A 295 4.28 -32.66 -26.86
C ASP A 295 3.47 -32.94 -25.57
N VAL A 296 3.70 -32.18 -24.49
CA VAL A 296 3.01 -32.35 -23.20
C VAL A 296 1.85 -31.36 -23.04
N ALA A 297 2.13 -30.06 -23.13
CA ALA A 297 1.15 -28.98 -23.07
C ALA A 297 1.79 -27.67 -23.53
N GLN A 298 1.03 -26.81 -24.22
CA GLN A 298 1.49 -25.55 -24.79
C GLN A 298 0.75 -24.35 -24.23
N LYS A 299 1.48 -23.25 -24.06
CA LYS A 299 0.91 -22.00 -23.54
C LYS A 299 -0.10 -21.39 -24.52
N GLY A 300 -1.33 -21.13 -24.03
CA GLY A 300 -2.40 -20.54 -24.82
C GLY A 300 -3.28 -21.53 -25.59
N GLU A 301 -3.04 -22.84 -25.49
CA GLU A 301 -3.91 -23.88 -26.01
C GLU A 301 -4.83 -24.48 -24.94
N PHE A 302 -5.86 -25.19 -25.37
CA PHE A 302 -6.78 -25.90 -24.48
C PHE A 302 -6.22 -27.29 -24.16
N HIS A 303 -6.08 -27.57 -22.87
CA HIS A 303 -5.58 -28.84 -22.34
C HIS A 303 -6.51 -29.41 -21.29
N THR A 304 -6.52 -30.73 -21.15
CA THR A 304 -7.15 -31.38 -20.01
C THR A 304 -6.33 -31.09 -18.74
N ALA A 305 -6.98 -31.12 -17.57
CA ALA A 305 -6.26 -31.00 -16.30
C ALA A 305 -5.18 -32.08 -16.10
N LYS A 306 -5.27 -33.21 -16.81
CA LYS A 306 -4.26 -34.27 -16.79
C LYS A 306 -2.99 -33.89 -17.55
N GLU A 307 -3.13 -33.18 -18.66
CA GLU A 307 -2.00 -32.67 -19.46
C GLU A 307 -1.30 -31.53 -18.72
N LEU A 308 -2.06 -30.55 -18.23
CA LEU A 308 -1.52 -29.46 -17.41
C LEU A 308 -0.80 -29.98 -16.15
N TYR A 309 -1.35 -31.01 -15.48
CA TYR A 309 -0.72 -31.61 -14.31
C TYR A 309 0.61 -32.31 -14.64
N ARG A 310 0.77 -32.85 -15.85
CA ARG A 310 2.07 -33.43 -16.27
C ARG A 310 3.12 -32.35 -16.43
N ALA A 311 2.77 -31.19 -16.99
CA ALA A 311 3.66 -30.04 -17.07
C ALA A 311 4.09 -29.58 -15.68
N VAL A 312 3.13 -29.38 -14.75
CA VAL A 312 3.42 -29.01 -13.35
C VAL A 312 4.32 -30.04 -12.65
N LYS A 313 4.11 -31.33 -12.89
CA LYS A 313 4.91 -32.39 -12.26
C LYS A 313 6.33 -32.49 -12.83
N ALA A 314 6.52 -32.08 -14.09
CA ALA A 314 7.83 -32.08 -14.75
C ALA A 314 8.61 -30.78 -14.51
N TYR A 315 7.94 -29.73 -14.05
CA TYR A 315 8.53 -28.44 -13.74
C TYR A 315 9.42 -28.54 -12.51
N ASP A 316 10.67 -28.09 -12.65
CA ASP A 316 11.62 -27.96 -11.55
C ASP A 316 11.58 -26.51 -11.05
N ALA A 317 11.01 -26.33 -9.87
CA ALA A 317 10.83 -25.01 -9.29
C ALA A 317 12.17 -24.50 -8.75
N GLU A 318 12.63 -23.36 -9.27
CA GLU A 318 13.87 -22.72 -8.80
C GLU A 318 13.70 -22.12 -7.40
N ASP A 319 12.47 -21.67 -7.08
CA ASP A 319 12.12 -21.04 -5.83
C ASP A 319 11.31 -21.94 -4.87
N GLU A 320 11.54 -21.77 -3.57
CA GLU A 320 10.82 -22.49 -2.49
C GLU A 320 9.30 -22.20 -2.50
N TRP A 321 8.89 -20.99 -2.89
CA TRP A 321 7.48 -20.62 -2.97
C TRP A 321 6.77 -21.26 -4.17
N GLU A 322 7.49 -21.48 -5.28
CA GLU A 322 6.96 -22.18 -6.46
C GLU A 322 6.79 -23.66 -6.19
N SER A 323 7.79 -24.27 -5.52
CA SER A 323 7.72 -25.64 -5.01
C SER A 323 6.48 -25.84 -4.12
N SER A 324 6.19 -24.86 -3.25
CA SER A 324 4.99 -24.89 -2.43
C SER A 324 3.70 -24.89 -3.27
N VAL A 325 3.63 -24.13 -4.36
CA VAL A 325 2.46 -24.11 -5.25
C VAL A 325 2.30 -25.44 -6.00
N THR A 326 3.39 -26.00 -6.52
CA THR A 326 3.36 -27.29 -7.25
C THR A 326 3.00 -28.45 -6.31
N ASP A 327 3.49 -28.46 -5.07
CA ASP A 327 3.17 -29.47 -4.04
C ASP A 327 1.68 -29.49 -3.67
N TRP A 328 1.05 -28.32 -3.60
CA TRP A 328 -0.40 -28.21 -3.34
C TRP A 328 -1.24 -28.79 -4.49
N ILE A 329 -0.73 -28.77 -5.72
CA ILE A 329 -1.36 -29.37 -6.89
C ILE A 329 -1.03 -30.88 -6.88
N SER A 330 -1.66 -31.63 -5.98
CA SER A 330 -1.35 -33.04 -5.75
C SER A 330 -1.86 -34.01 -6.84
N SER A 331 -2.78 -33.57 -7.71
CA SER A 331 -3.40 -34.43 -8.72
C SER A 331 -4.08 -33.62 -9.84
N PRO A 332 -4.42 -34.25 -10.99
CA PRO A 332 -5.22 -33.62 -12.03
C PRO A 332 -6.58 -33.10 -11.54
N SER A 333 -7.21 -33.80 -10.59
CA SER A 333 -8.49 -33.36 -10.00
C SER A 333 -8.30 -32.16 -9.08
N SER A 334 -7.19 -32.10 -8.34
CA SER A 334 -6.82 -30.92 -7.55
C SER A 334 -6.61 -29.72 -8.46
N LEU A 335 -5.86 -29.89 -9.55
CA LEU A 335 -5.63 -28.83 -10.53
C LEU A 335 -6.93 -28.32 -11.17
N ALA A 336 -7.81 -29.24 -11.58
CA ALA A 336 -9.11 -28.89 -12.14
C ALA A 336 -9.96 -28.06 -11.15
N LYS A 337 -9.95 -28.44 -9.87
CA LYS A 337 -10.64 -27.70 -8.82
C LYS A 337 -10.04 -26.31 -8.65
N THR A 338 -8.71 -26.21 -8.54
CA THR A 338 -8.02 -24.92 -8.41
C THR A 338 -8.32 -23.99 -9.59
N LEU A 339 -8.32 -24.50 -10.82
CA LEU A 339 -8.67 -23.71 -12.01
C LEU A 339 -10.14 -23.27 -12.04
N ALA A 340 -11.05 -24.11 -11.53
CA ALA A 340 -12.45 -23.74 -11.39
C ALA A 340 -12.66 -22.65 -10.32
N ASP A 341 -11.93 -22.73 -9.20
CA ASP A 341 -11.94 -21.73 -8.13
C ASP A 341 -11.37 -20.37 -8.61
N HIS A 342 -10.62 -20.36 -9.72
CA HIS A 342 -10.05 -19.17 -10.38
C HIS A 342 -10.64 -18.91 -11.78
N GLU A 343 -11.88 -19.31 -12.06
CA GLU A 343 -12.52 -19.09 -13.36
C GLU A 343 -12.67 -17.60 -13.73
N SER A 344 -12.83 -16.72 -12.74
CA SER A 344 -12.92 -15.27 -12.94
C SER A 344 -11.57 -14.63 -13.31
N HIS A 345 -10.48 -15.39 -13.28
CA HIS A 345 -9.15 -14.92 -13.59
C HIS A 345 -9.00 -14.67 -15.09
N SER A 346 -8.49 -13.51 -15.50
CA SER A 346 -8.38 -13.09 -16.91
C SER A 346 -7.58 -14.09 -17.78
N ALA A 347 -6.58 -14.72 -17.17
CA ALA A 347 -5.75 -15.74 -17.78
C ALA A 347 -6.39 -17.14 -17.89
N VAL A 348 -7.52 -17.42 -17.25
CA VAL A 348 -8.12 -18.76 -17.24
C VAL A 348 -9.32 -18.79 -18.17
N THR A 349 -9.33 -19.71 -19.13
CA THR A 349 -10.53 -20.02 -19.91
C THR A 349 -10.89 -21.49 -19.70
N ILE A 350 -12.11 -21.77 -19.27
CA ILE A 350 -12.63 -23.13 -19.10
C ILE A 350 -13.62 -23.43 -20.22
N ASP A 351 -13.31 -24.44 -21.03
CA ASP A 351 -14.24 -24.99 -22.01
C ASP A 351 -14.94 -26.22 -21.40
N ARG A 352 -16.28 -26.16 -21.38
CA ARG A 352 -17.18 -27.17 -20.79
C ARG A 352 -18.04 -27.87 -21.84
N ASP A 353 -17.80 -27.64 -23.12
CA ASP A 353 -18.63 -28.17 -24.21
C ASP A 353 -18.40 -29.69 -24.42
N GLY A 354 -17.33 -30.25 -23.84
CA GLY A 354 -16.95 -31.65 -23.94
C GLY A 354 -17.37 -32.53 -22.75
N ARG A 355 -17.10 -33.85 -22.88
CA ARG A 355 -17.29 -34.84 -21.79
C ARG A 355 -16.28 -34.68 -20.64
N VAL A 356 -15.20 -33.94 -20.89
CA VAL A 356 -14.14 -33.59 -19.96
C VAL A 356 -13.85 -32.11 -20.17
N ASN A 357 -13.79 -31.33 -19.08
CA ASN A 357 -13.43 -29.92 -19.16
C ASN A 357 -11.99 -29.77 -19.67
N THR A 358 -11.80 -28.82 -20.56
CA THR A 358 -10.49 -28.37 -21.02
C THR A 358 -10.24 -26.94 -20.52
N TYR A 359 -8.99 -26.63 -20.29
CA TYR A 359 -8.54 -25.40 -19.65
C TYR A 359 -7.48 -24.79 -20.53
N ARG A 360 -7.56 -23.49 -20.74
CA ARG A 360 -6.53 -22.70 -21.40
C ARG A 360 -6.00 -21.69 -20.41
N ILE A 361 -4.68 -21.71 -20.22
CA ILE A 361 -3.95 -20.70 -19.48
C ILE A 361 -3.40 -19.70 -20.50
N GLY A 362 -3.99 -18.50 -20.52
CA GLY A 362 -3.62 -17.40 -21.39
C GLY A 362 -2.19 -16.94 -21.13
N ARG A 363 -1.56 -16.36 -22.16
CA ARG A 363 -0.24 -15.73 -22.03
C ARG A 363 -0.32 -14.57 -21.03
N ALA A 364 0.79 -14.27 -20.34
CA ALA A 364 0.96 -12.94 -19.75
C ALA A 364 0.74 -11.94 -20.89
N GLY A 365 -0.07 -10.90 -20.66
CA GLY A 365 -0.65 -10.08 -21.72
C GLY A 365 0.38 -9.71 -22.79
N THR A 366 0.33 -10.36 -23.96
CA THR A 366 1.15 -10.00 -25.14
C THR A 366 0.54 -8.79 -25.86
N GLY A 367 -0.05 -7.89 -25.09
CA GLY A 367 -0.68 -6.64 -25.50
C GLY A 367 -0.54 -5.64 -24.37
N ALA A 368 0.66 -5.61 -23.76
CA ALA A 368 0.99 -4.71 -22.68
C ALA A 368 0.65 -3.28 -23.12
N GLU A 369 -0.01 -2.54 -22.23
CA GLU A 369 -0.32 -1.14 -22.50
C GLU A 369 1.00 -0.38 -22.74
N GLN A 370 1.01 0.53 -23.71
CA GLN A 370 2.20 1.32 -24.02
C GLN A 370 2.20 2.55 -23.12
N ILE A 371 3.35 2.86 -22.53
CA ILE A 371 3.59 4.09 -21.80
C ILE A 371 4.22 5.08 -22.78
N GLU A 372 3.58 6.23 -22.96
CA GLU A 372 4.15 7.32 -23.74
C GLU A 372 5.14 8.09 -22.85
N VAL A 373 6.43 7.77 -22.95
CA VAL A 373 7.46 8.42 -22.13
C VAL A 373 7.87 9.74 -22.77
N ARG A 374 7.45 10.86 -22.17
CA ARG A 374 7.84 12.23 -22.55
C ARG A 374 8.87 12.80 -21.58
N GLU A 375 8.74 12.46 -20.30
CA GLU A 375 9.64 12.83 -19.21
C GLU A 375 10.07 11.55 -18.48
N ILE A 376 11.20 11.59 -17.74
CA ILE A 376 11.69 10.41 -17.00
C ILE A 376 10.64 9.94 -15.98
N GLU A 377 9.87 10.86 -15.42
CA GLU A 377 8.81 10.62 -14.44
C GLU A 377 7.70 9.71 -14.94
N ASP A 378 7.47 9.64 -16.26
CA ASP A 378 6.47 8.75 -16.83
C ASP A 378 6.84 7.27 -16.61
N LEU A 379 8.10 6.96 -16.31
CA LEU A 379 8.49 5.61 -15.87
C LEU A 379 7.78 5.18 -14.59
N PHE A 380 7.35 6.12 -13.73
CA PHE A 380 6.58 5.81 -12.52
C PHE A 380 5.13 5.41 -12.80
N GLU A 381 4.64 5.50 -14.04
CA GLU A 381 3.37 4.86 -14.43
C GLU A 381 3.44 3.34 -14.31
N LEU A 382 4.65 2.75 -14.44
CA LEU A 382 4.86 1.35 -14.13
C LEU A 382 4.62 1.10 -12.63
N PRO A 383 3.70 0.19 -12.25
CA PRO A 383 3.40 -0.07 -10.85
C PRO A 383 4.63 -0.45 -10.00
N CYS A 384 5.61 -1.14 -10.60
CA CYS A 384 6.87 -1.47 -9.95
C CYS A 384 7.77 -0.26 -9.71
N MET A 385 7.81 0.71 -10.63
CA MET A 385 8.56 1.94 -10.44
C MET A 385 7.88 2.87 -9.44
N ALA A 386 6.55 3.01 -9.47
CA ALA A 386 5.82 3.71 -8.40
C ALA A 386 6.05 3.11 -7.02
N ASN A 387 6.11 1.77 -6.92
CA ASN A 387 6.42 1.08 -5.66
C ASN A 387 7.83 1.43 -5.16
N MET A 388 8.78 1.47 -6.07
CA MET A 388 10.16 1.85 -5.79
C MET A 388 10.23 3.33 -5.37
N GLU A 389 9.58 4.23 -6.09
CA GLU A 389 9.54 5.67 -5.78
C GLU A 389 9.06 5.95 -4.35
N GLU A 390 7.94 5.34 -3.95
CA GLU A 390 7.41 5.47 -2.60
C GLU A 390 8.41 4.97 -1.56
N ARG A 391 9.03 3.81 -1.79
CA ARG A 391 10.06 3.25 -0.91
C ARG A 391 11.26 4.20 -0.82
N LEU A 392 11.65 4.86 -1.90
CA LEU A 392 12.78 5.79 -1.92
C LEU A 392 12.49 7.10 -1.16
N HIS A 393 11.22 7.47 -0.93
CA HIS A 393 10.89 8.56 -0.02
C HIS A 393 11.13 8.22 1.46
N GLU A 394 11.07 6.94 1.82
CA GLU A 394 11.22 6.47 3.20
C GLU A 394 12.60 5.89 3.51
N LYS A 395 13.21 5.18 2.55
CA LYS A 395 14.48 4.46 2.74
C LYS A 395 15.47 4.81 1.63
N LYS A 396 16.77 4.84 1.97
CA LYS A 396 17.86 4.98 0.99
C LYS A 396 17.82 3.83 -0.03
N PRO A 397 18.08 4.09 -1.33
CA PRO A 397 18.08 3.08 -2.37
C PRO A 397 19.10 1.99 -2.07
N VAL A 398 18.84 0.76 -2.51
CA VAL A 398 19.94 -0.16 -2.75
C VAL A 398 20.54 0.15 -4.12
N ARG A 399 21.85 -0.09 -4.28
CA ARG A 399 22.58 0.22 -5.52
C ARG A 399 21.88 -0.28 -6.79
N LYS A 400 21.30 -1.49 -6.73
CA LYS A 400 20.58 -2.11 -7.84
C LYS A 400 19.31 -1.36 -8.26
N ASP A 401 18.62 -0.69 -7.33
CA ASP A 401 17.43 0.11 -7.64
C ASP A 401 17.79 1.27 -8.58
N LEU A 402 18.85 2.02 -8.21
CA LEU A 402 19.33 3.16 -8.99
C LEU A 402 19.90 2.72 -10.34
N TYR A 403 20.63 1.60 -10.36
CA TYR A 403 21.16 1.07 -11.61
C TYR A 403 20.06 0.64 -12.56
N ASN A 404 19.04 -0.06 -12.06
CA ASN A 404 17.91 -0.43 -12.90
C ASN A 404 17.20 0.80 -13.48
N PHE A 405 16.94 1.81 -12.65
CA PHE A 405 16.31 3.05 -13.10
C PHE A 405 17.17 3.78 -14.15
N ALA A 406 18.48 3.91 -13.92
CA ALA A 406 19.40 4.52 -14.86
C ALA A 406 19.48 3.74 -16.19
N ARG A 407 19.49 2.41 -16.15
CA ARG A 407 19.44 1.56 -17.35
C ARG A 407 18.16 1.77 -18.14
N MET A 408 17.00 1.82 -17.48
CA MET A 408 15.73 2.10 -18.15
C MET A 408 15.80 3.45 -18.88
N VAL A 409 16.29 4.50 -18.22
CA VAL A 409 16.43 5.83 -18.82
C VAL A 409 17.37 5.83 -20.02
N MET A 410 18.54 5.19 -19.90
CA MET A 410 19.54 5.11 -20.98
C MET A 410 18.98 4.46 -22.26
N TRP A 411 18.08 3.50 -22.13
CA TRP A 411 17.45 2.84 -23.27
C TRP A 411 16.26 3.61 -23.86
N LEU A 412 15.86 4.75 -23.31
CA LEU A 412 14.76 5.53 -23.88
C LEU A 412 15.18 6.25 -25.17
N PRO A 413 14.28 6.39 -26.18
CA PRO A 413 14.61 6.99 -27.47
C PRO A 413 15.16 8.40 -27.39
N GLN A 414 14.66 9.23 -26.46
CA GLN A 414 15.10 10.61 -26.31
C GLN A 414 16.57 10.73 -25.85
N TYR A 415 17.15 9.66 -25.30
CA TYR A 415 18.53 9.65 -24.79
C TYR A 415 19.54 8.95 -25.70
N GLN A 416 19.10 8.38 -26.83
CA GLN A 416 19.99 7.66 -27.77
C GLN A 416 21.05 8.57 -28.41
N ASP A 417 20.69 9.82 -28.70
CA ASP A 417 21.60 10.84 -29.26
C ASP A 417 22.13 11.82 -28.20
N SER A 418 21.73 11.65 -26.94
CA SER A 418 22.13 12.54 -25.84
C SER A 418 23.55 12.25 -25.37
N SER A 419 24.22 13.28 -24.91
CA SER A 419 25.50 13.11 -24.22
C SER A 419 25.29 12.47 -22.84
N LEU A 420 26.28 11.72 -22.38
CA LEU A 420 26.29 11.17 -21.01
C LEU A 420 26.05 12.26 -19.95
N ASP A 421 26.59 13.46 -20.18
CA ASP A 421 26.44 14.58 -19.26
C ASP A 421 25.00 15.09 -19.18
N GLU A 422 24.25 15.06 -20.28
CA GLU A 422 22.82 15.40 -20.30
C GLU A 422 22.00 14.33 -19.57
N ILE A 423 22.22 13.05 -19.85
CA ILE A 423 21.50 11.95 -19.18
C ILE A 423 21.75 12.00 -17.66
N VAL A 424 22.99 12.24 -17.26
CA VAL A 424 23.37 12.37 -15.84
C VAL A 424 22.70 13.59 -15.20
N ALA A 425 22.61 14.73 -15.91
CA ALA A 425 21.95 15.92 -15.39
C ALA A 425 20.45 15.68 -15.14
N ASP A 426 19.76 15.04 -16.08
CA ASP A 426 18.33 14.74 -15.97
C ASP A 426 18.06 13.71 -14.86
N LEU A 427 18.85 12.64 -14.78
CA LEU A 427 18.76 11.68 -13.68
C LEU A 427 19.01 12.33 -12.31
N LYS A 428 19.93 13.30 -12.23
CA LYS A 428 20.17 14.06 -10.99
C LYS A 428 18.98 14.92 -10.61
N ASP A 429 18.29 15.52 -11.58
CA ASP A 429 17.07 16.29 -11.33
C ASP A 429 15.97 15.40 -10.76
N VAL A 430 15.71 14.24 -11.38
CA VAL A 430 14.75 13.27 -10.85
C VAL A 430 15.15 12.79 -9.45
N PHE A 431 16.42 12.47 -9.23
CA PHE A 431 16.88 11.94 -7.95
C PHE A 431 16.81 12.96 -6.81
N SER A 432 16.84 14.26 -7.14
CA SER A 432 16.71 15.35 -6.17
C SER A 432 15.38 15.37 -5.41
N ARG A 433 14.38 14.61 -5.89
CA ARG A 433 13.07 14.44 -5.25
C ARG A 433 13.14 13.68 -3.93
N TRP A 434 14.17 12.86 -3.72
CA TRP A 434 14.26 12.03 -2.52
C TRP A 434 15.15 12.62 -1.43
N PRO A 435 14.82 12.45 -0.13
CA PRO A 435 15.51 13.12 0.98
C PRO A 435 16.99 12.73 1.15
N TRP A 436 17.42 11.60 0.59
CA TRP A 436 18.78 11.08 0.71
C TRP A 436 19.70 11.49 -0.45
N TYR A 437 19.17 12.26 -1.41
CA TYR A 437 19.92 12.69 -2.59
C TYR A 437 21.23 13.39 -2.22
N ASP A 438 22.33 12.88 -2.76
CA ASP A 438 23.62 13.55 -2.80
C ASP A 438 24.06 13.68 -4.26
N GLU A 439 24.31 14.91 -4.68
CA GLU A 439 24.64 15.24 -6.07
C GLU A 439 25.91 14.54 -6.57
N GLN A 440 26.96 14.47 -5.74
CA GLN A 440 28.26 13.93 -6.13
C GLN A 440 28.23 12.40 -6.16
N GLU A 441 27.61 11.79 -5.15
CA GLU A 441 27.45 10.35 -5.07
C GLU A 441 26.56 9.84 -6.20
N THR A 442 25.44 10.52 -6.47
CA THR A 442 24.54 10.18 -7.59
C THR A 442 25.27 10.25 -8.92
N GLU A 443 25.98 11.36 -9.18
CA GLU A 443 26.75 11.51 -10.42
C GLU A 443 27.78 10.40 -10.59
N TYR A 444 28.53 10.08 -9.53
CA TYR A 444 29.51 8.99 -9.55
C TYR A 444 28.85 7.64 -9.86
N GLN A 445 27.75 7.31 -9.19
CA GLN A 445 27.08 6.02 -9.35
C GLN A 445 26.45 5.86 -10.73
N VAL A 446 25.78 6.89 -11.26
CA VAL A 446 25.18 6.88 -12.60
C VAL A 446 26.26 6.76 -13.67
N ARG A 447 27.34 7.55 -13.58
CA ARG A 447 28.47 7.45 -14.52
C ARG A 447 29.16 6.10 -14.45
N TYR A 448 29.33 5.56 -13.25
CA TYR A 448 29.91 4.24 -13.07
C TYR A 448 29.07 3.17 -13.78
N GLU A 449 27.75 3.20 -13.60
CA GLU A 449 26.83 2.26 -14.25
C GLU A 449 26.89 2.35 -15.77
N PHE A 450 26.92 3.57 -16.32
CA PHE A 450 27.02 3.80 -17.77
C PHE A 450 28.41 3.49 -18.35
N SER A 451 29.46 3.48 -17.52
CA SER A 451 30.80 3.07 -17.93
C SER A 451 31.03 1.56 -17.86
N ASN A 452 30.10 0.82 -17.25
CA ASN A 452 30.22 -0.60 -17.03
C ASN A 452 29.55 -1.36 -18.18
N THR A 453 30.24 -2.33 -18.75
CA THR A 453 29.66 -3.25 -19.75
C THR A 453 29.56 -4.65 -19.15
N ILE A 454 28.54 -5.39 -19.55
CA ILE A 454 28.38 -6.80 -19.18
C ILE A 454 28.67 -7.59 -20.46
N ASP A 455 29.72 -8.40 -20.42
CA ASP A 455 30.21 -9.17 -21.59
C ASP A 455 30.53 -8.35 -22.85
N GLY A 456 30.78 -7.05 -22.68
CA GLY A 456 31.08 -6.12 -23.77
C GLY A 456 29.90 -5.27 -24.22
N ASP A 457 28.69 -5.58 -23.74
CA ASP A 457 27.46 -4.92 -24.14
C ASP A 457 26.94 -3.92 -23.09
N THR A 458 26.06 -3.03 -23.54
CA THR A 458 25.34 -2.09 -22.68
C THR A 458 24.44 -2.88 -21.71
N PRO A 459 24.47 -2.60 -20.40
CA PRO A 459 23.62 -3.31 -19.45
C PRO A 459 22.13 -3.16 -19.74
N LEU A 460 21.40 -4.28 -19.79
CA LEU A 460 19.96 -4.30 -20.00
C LEU A 460 19.18 -3.91 -18.74
N PRO A 461 18.04 -3.21 -18.87
CA PRO A 461 17.10 -3.01 -17.77
C PRO A 461 16.61 -4.36 -17.23
N MET A 462 16.38 -4.45 -15.92
CA MET A 462 15.82 -5.65 -15.31
C MET A 462 14.44 -5.95 -15.90
N ASN A 463 14.25 -7.18 -16.37
CA ASN A 463 12.95 -7.62 -16.83
C ASN A 463 12.00 -7.88 -15.67
N CYS A 464 10.73 -8.10 -16.01
CA CYS A 464 9.69 -8.41 -15.04
C CYS A 464 9.98 -9.67 -14.21
N ASP A 465 10.85 -10.59 -14.62
CA ASP A 465 11.15 -11.83 -13.90
C ASP A 465 12.34 -11.70 -12.93
N ASN A 466 13.05 -10.57 -12.93
CA ASN A 466 14.21 -10.36 -12.06
C ASN A 466 13.83 -10.28 -10.57
N ASP A 467 14.53 -11.04 -9.72
CA ASP A 467 14.26 -11.13 -8.28
C ASP A 467 14.33 -9.80 -7.52
N ASP A 468 15.25 -8.91 -7.90
CA ASP A 468 15.35 -7.60 -7.25
C ASP A 468 14.14 -6.73 -7.62
N LEU A 469 13.67 -6.81 -8.87
CA LEU A 469 12.48 -6.11 -9.33
C LEU A 469 11.18 -6.71 -8.77
N GLN A 470 11.14 -8.02 -8.55
CA GLN A 470 9.98 -8.73 -7.99
C GLN A 470 9.56 -8.19 -6.62
N ARG A 471 10.49 -7.59 -5.86
CA ARG A 471 10.22 -6.90 -4.58
C ARG A 471 9.23 -5.74 -4.71
N TYR A 472 9.20 -5.11 -5.89
CA TYR A 472 8.33 -3.98 -6.20
C TYR A 472 7.16 -4.36 -7.10
N CYS A 473 7.09 -5.60 -7.57
CA CYS A 473 6.06 -6.05 -8.50
C CYS A 473 4.70 -6.22 -7.80
N ILE A 474 3.62 -5.95 -8.53
CA ILE A 474 2.24 -6.23 -8.09
C ILE A 474 1.71 -7.58 -8.60
N GLY A 475 2.58 -8.40 -9.21
CA GLY A 475 2.22 -9.56 -10.03
C GLY A 475 2.18 -9.18 -11.52
N GLN A 476 2.84 -9.96 -12.39
CA GLN A 476 3.00 -9.66 -13.84
C GLN A 476 1.68 -9.71 -14.64
N ASP A 477 0.64 -10.19 -14.00
CA ASP A 477 -0.65 -10.59 -14.53
C ASP A 477 -1.77 -9.71 -14.02
N GLN A 478 -1.55 -9.13 -12.85
CA GLN A 478 -2.26 -7.95 -12.34
C GLN A 478 -1.69 -6.67 -12.94
N CYS A 479 -0.46 -6.71 -13.46
CA CYS A 479 0.17 -5.59 -14.13
C CYS A 479 -0.29 -5.53 -15.60
N PRO A 480 -0.96 -4.43 -16.03
CA PRO A 480 -1.31 -4.25 -17.44
C PRO A 480 -0.09 -3.95 -18.32
N TYR A 481 1.07 -3.70 -17.68
CA TYR A 481 2.33 -3.35 -18.30
C TYR A 481 3.36 -4.48 -18.22
N SER A 482 4.36 -4.42 -19.10
CA SER A 482 5.60 -5.19 -19.04
C SER A 482 6.76 -4.24 -19.24
N ILE A 483 7.86 -4.33 -18.48
CA ILE A 483 8.98 -3.37 -18.62
C ILE A 483 9.52 -3.36 -20.05
N TRP A 484 9.80 -4.54 -20.62
CA TRP A 484 10.26 -4.66 -22.00
C TRP A 484 9.11 -4.62 -23.02
N GLY A 485 7.85 -4.63 -22.59
CA GLY A 485 6.70 -4.61 -23.50
C GLY A 485 5.97 -3.26 -23.58
N SER A 486 6.13 -2.39 -22.58
CA SER A 486 5.36 -1.16 -22.39
C SER A 486 6.19 0.09 -22.55
N LEU A 487 7.50 -0.01 -22.39
CA LEU A 487 8.41 1.11 -22.59
C LEU A 487 8.89 1.16 -24.05
N PRO A 488 9.10 2.36 -24.61
CA PRO A 488 9.45 2.54 -26.01
C PRO A 488 10.95 2.27 -26.26
N PHE A 489 11.49 1.16 -25.78
CA PHE A 489 12.90 0.83 -26.00
C PHE A 489 13.19 0.57 -27.50
N PRO A 490 14.39 0.91 -28.01
CA PRO A 490 14.74 0.70 -29.40
C PRO A 490 14.96 -0.78 -29.73
N ASP A 491 14.77 -1.13 -31.01
CA ASP A 491 14.96 -2.50 -31.53
C ASP A 491 16.33 -3.10 -31.16
N GLU A 492 17.39 -2.28 -31.11
CA GLU A 492 18.76 -2.66 -30.75
C GLU A 492 18.85 -3.28 -29.33
N MET A 493 18.00 -2.85 -28.39
CA MET A 493 17.90 -3.46 -27.07
C MET A 493 17.39 -4.90 -27.16
N TYR A 494 16.38 -5.14 -28.00
CA TYR A 494 15.75 -6.45 -28.16
C TYR A 494 16.64 -7.40 -28.95
N GLU A 495 17.41 -6.88 -29.92
CA GLU A 495 18.45 -7.65 -30.62
C GLU A 495 19.47 -8.21 -29.62
N GLN A 496 19.89 -7.41 -28.62
CA GLN A 496 20.79 -7.87 -27.56
C GLN A 496 20.15 -8.94 -26.65
N VAL A 497 18.85 -8.83 -26.36
CA VAL A 497 18.11 -9.88 -25.61
C VAL A 497 18.07 -11.19 -26.40
N ASP A 498 17.81 -11.11 -27.70
CA ASP A 498 17.75 -12.26 -28.59
C ASP A 498 19.13 -12.93 -28.74
N GLU A 499 20.21 -12.15 -28.88
CA GLU A 499 21.59 -12.67 -28.93
C GLU A 499 22.01 -13.36 -27.63
N GLN A 500 21.64 -12.81 -26.46
CA GLN A 500 21.90 -13.43 -25.17
C GLN A 500 21.07 -14.71 -24.95
N SER A 501 19.85 -14.78 -25.49
CA SER A 501 19.00 -15.97 -25.43
C SER A 501 19.45 -17.12 -26.36
N VAL A 502 20.32 -16.83 -27.34
CA VAL A 502 20.85 -17.77 -28.34
C VAL A 502 22.30 -18.22 -28.00
N GLY A 503 22.81 -17.87 -26.81
CA GLY A 503 24.14 -18.29 -26.32
C GLY A 503 24.33 -19.82 -26.26
N PRO A 504 25.59 -20.31 -26.28
CA PRO A 504 25.87 -21.74 -26.45
C PRO A 504 25.33 -22.56 -25.28
N ALA A 505 24.76 -23.73 -25.58
CA ALA A 505 24.46 -24.76 -24.59
C ALA A 505 25.75 -25.24 -23.92
N GLU A 506 26.14 -24.61 -22.80
CA GLU A 506 27.25 -25.10 -21.98
C GLU A 506 26.77 -26.19 -21.02
N GLN A 507 27.33 -27.37 -21.26
CA GLN A 507 27.29 -28.53 -20.38
C GLN A 507 28.04 -28.19 -19.08
N PHE A 508 27.36 -28.16 -17.94
CA PHE A 508 27.52 -29.07 -16.79
C PHE A 508 26.79 -28.57 -15.55
#